data_AF-A0AAN8X8J1-F1
#
_entry.id   AF-A0AAN8X8J1-F1
#
_cell.length_a   1.000
_cell.length_b   1.000
_cell.length_c   1.000
_cell.angle_alpha   90.00
_cell.angle_beta   90.00
_cell.angle_gamma   90.00
#
_symmetry.space_group_name_H-M   'P 1'
#
loop_
_entity.id
_entity.type
_entity.pdbx_description
1 polymer ?
#
loop_
_entity_poly.entity_id
_entity_poly.type
_entity_poly.pdbx_seq_one_letter_code
_entity_poly.pdbx_strand_id
1 'polypeptide(L)'
;MGQFRAKFPASSPVSVHPGKAIKRAGKHITICKRMSAASNHPVKVGLGLLVLLALYAIAVTNLITNANLMAAYPIISQIPQDMVAGTGGQNKKGENPVKSQKSFTKENRTSDDVVSCKKKHVAATGGFCLDENSVFDGYNYVWDGMLCAGLEKLFGPNATVADIGAGLGSYGRCFLRIWKNVIHTKNNYEMINLLAMYETEMKKAKLLAQPQVIKSWKGYDGALNIETLSNGFIKYLDVSKKQDLGERFDWVMSVEVGEHIPHEYENIFLQNLVRHACK
;
A
#
# COMPACT_ATOMS: atom_id res chain seq x y z
N MET A 1 -31.98 41.53 9.85
CA MET A 1 -31.81 41.37 8.39
C MET A 1 -30.98 42.55 7.89
N GLY A 2 -29.67 42.35 7.69
CA GLY A 2 -28.77 43.38 7.16
C GLY A 2 -27.95 42.79 6.02
N GLN A 3 -28.13 43.31 4.81
CA GLN A 3 -27.39 42.87 3.61
C GLN A 3 -26.04 43.57 3.55
N PHE A 4 -24.96 42.80 3.68
CA PHE A 4 -23.61 43.23 3.29
C PHE A 4 -23.42 42.96 1.79
N ARG A 5 -23.26 44.02 0.98
CA ARG A 5 -22.76 43.94 -0.40
C ARG A 5 -21.29 44.29 -0.42
N ALA A 6 -20.43 43.31 -0.65
CA ALA A 6 -19.02 43.53 -0.97
C ALA A 6 -18.91 43.98 -2.44
N LYS A 7 -18.30 45.15 -2.68
CA LYS A 7 -17.86 45.60 -4.00
C LYS A 7 -16.47 45.05 -4.27
N PHE A 8 -16.32 44.27 -5.34
CA PHE A 8 -15.00 43.90 -5.87
C PHE A 8 -14.50 45.01 -6.82
N PRO A 9 -13.20 45.37 -6.79
CA PRO A 9 -12.62 46.29 -7.76
C PRO A 9 -12.48 45.61 -9.12
N ALA A 10 -12.77 46.37 -10.19
CA ALA A 10 -12.59 45.94 -11.56
C ALA A 10 -11.10 45.70 -11.87
N SER A 11 -10.78 44.53 -12.42
CA SER A 11 -9.45 44.21 -12.91
C SER A 11 -9.17 44.90 -14.24
N SER A 12 -7.99 45.51 -14.35
CA SER A 12 -7.49 46.12 -15.59
C SER A 12 -7.19 45.05 -16.65
N PRO A 13 -7.36 45.35 -17.95
CA PRO A 13 -7.08 44.40 -19.02
C PRO A 13 -5.57 44.11 -19.13
N VAL A 14 -5.23 42.82 -19.08
CA VAL A 14 -3.87 42.32 -19.30
C VAL A 14 -3.54 42.37 -20.80
N SER A 15 -2.51 43.13 -21.14
CA SER A 15 -1.91 43.19 -22.48
C SER A 15 -1.32 41.84 -22.87
N VAL A 16 -1.88 41.19 -23.90
CA VAL A 16 -1.37 39.94 -24.47
C VAL A 16 -0.32 40.26 -25.53
N HIS A 17 0.95 39.96 -25.24
CA HIS A 17 2.00 39.93 -26.27
C HIS A 17 1.93 38.63 -27.09
N PRO A 18 2.11 38.66 -28.42
CA PRO A 18 2.19 37.47 -29.24
C PRO A 18 3.51 36.72 -28.97
N GLY A 19 3.42 35.67 -28.16
CA GLY A 19 4.52 34.76 -27.85
C GLY A 19 4.82 33.82 -29.02
N LYS A 20 6.12 33.70 -29.34
CA LYS A 20 6.70 32.74 -30.29
C LYS A 20 6.16 31.33 -30.06
N ALA A 21 5.85 30.63 -31.15
CA ALA A 21 5.42 29.24 -31.17
C ALA A 21 6.47 28.33 -30.51
N ILE A 22 6.18 27.87 -29.30
CA ILE A 22 6.90 26.77 -28.64
C ILE A 22 6.39 25.48 -29.30
N LYS A 23 7.26 24.81 -30.06
CA LYS A 23 7.02 23.44 -30.54
C LYS A 23 6.81 22.53 -29.33
N ARG A 24 5.55 22.15 -29.07
CA ARG A 24 5.21 21.14 -28.07
C ARG A 24 5.75 19.79 -28.57
N ALA A 25 6.85 19.34 -27.97
CA ALA A 25 7.25 17.94 -28.05
C ALA A 25 6.16 17.10 -27.38
N GLY A 26 5.44 16.30 -28.17
CA GLY A 26 4.45 15.37 -27.67
C GLY A 26 5.11 14.37 -26.73
N LYS A 27 4.85 14.49 -25.43
CA LYS A 27 5.21 13.48 -24.45
C LYS A 27 4.20 12.33 -24.59
N HIS A 28 4.63 11.25 -25.22
CA HIS A 28 3.93 9.97 -25.16
C HIS A 28 3.83 9.53 -23.70
N ILE A 29 2.62 9.47 -23.15
CA ILE A 29 2.34 8.69 -21.94
C ILE A 29 2.36 7.23 -22.39
N THR A 30 3.52 6.59 -22.25
CA THR A 30 3.65 5.16 -22.50
C THR A 30 3.02 4.41 -21.33
N ILE A 31 1.77 3.99 -21.49
CA ILE A 31 1.20 2.94 -20.64
C ILE A 31 1.95 1.67 -20.99
N CYS A 32 2.88 1.24 -20.13
CA CYS A 32 3.63 0.01 -20.30
C CYS A 32 2.72 -1.21 -20.09
N LYS A 33 1.84 -1.48 -21.05
CA LYS A 33 1.24 -2.79 -21.17
C LYS A 33 2.24 -3.64 -21.92
N ARG A 34 3.05 -4.42 -21.20
CA ARG A 34 3.67 -5.60 -21.81
C ARG A 34 2.55 -6.59 -22.07
N MET A 35 1.80 -6.38 -23.16
CA MET A 35 0.93 -7.41 -23.70
C MET A 35 1.86 -8.51 -24.19
N SER A 36 2.17 -9.47 -23.32
CA SER A 36 2.76 -10.73 -23.75
C SER A 36 1.81 -11.28 -24.81
N ALA A 37 2.27 -11.29 -26.06
CA ALA A 37 1.57 -11.93 -27.15
C ALA A 37 1.30 -13.36 -26.73
N ALA A 38 0.02 -13.72 -26.59
CA ALA A 38 -0.38 -15.09 -26.34
C ALA A 38 0.16 -15.93 -27.50
N SER A 39 1.16 -16.77 -27.25
CA SER A 39 1.65 -17.72 -28.24
C SER A 39 0.56 -18.76 -28.45
N ASN A 40 0.01 -18.80 -29.66
CA ASN A 40 -0.88 -19.86 -30.11
C ASN A 40 -0.06 -21.15 -30.25
N HIS A 41 0.13 -21.88 -29.14
CA HIS A 41 0.58 -23.25 -29.19
C HIS A 41 -0.61 -24.17 -29.48
N PRO A 42 -0.51 -25.07 -30.49
CA PRO A 42 -1.54 -26.06 -30.73
C PRO A 42 -1.64 -27.01 -29.53
N VAL A 43 -2.80 -27.01 -28.89
CA VAL A 43 -3.13 -27.90 -27.78
C VAL A 43 -3.21 -29.33 -28.33
N LYS A 44 -2.25 -30.17 -27.96
CA LYS A 44 -2.32 -31.62 -28.19
C LYS A 44 -3.40 -32.21 -27.27
N VAL A 45 -4.54 -32.57 -27.86
CA VAL A 45 -5.77 -33.03 -27.18
C VAL A 45 -5.62 -34.40 -26.47
N GLY A 46 -4.47 -35.08 -26.55
CA GLY A 46 -4.32 -36.45 -26.04
C GLY A 46 -4.04 -36.61 -24.54
N LEU A 47 -3.45 -35.62 -23.87
CA LEU A 47 -2.96 -35.79 -22.49
C LEU A 47 -3.87 -35.16 -21.42
N GLY A 48 -4.73 -34.23 -21.81
CA GLY A 48 -5.60 -33.49 -20.87
C GLY A 48 -6.65 -34.37 -20.19
N LEU A 49 -7.20 -35.36 -20.90
CA LEU A 49 -8.27 -36.21 -20.35
C LEU A 49 -7.76 -37.14 -19.24
N LEU A 50 -6.55 -37.69 -19.37
CA LEU A 50 -5.94 -38.54 -18.35
C LEU A 50 -5.61 -37.75 -17.07
N VAL A 51 -5.15 -36.51 -17.20
CA VAL A 51 -4.88 -35.63 -16.06
C VAL A 51 -6.18 -35.20 -15.37
N LEU A 52 -7.24 -34.91 -16.14
CA LEU A 52 -8.56 -34.57 -15.60
C LEU A 52 -9.18 -35.74 -14.81
N LEU A 53 -9.06 -36.97 -15.32
CA LEU A 53 -9.56 -38.16 -14.61
C LEU A 53 -8.77 -38.44 -13.32
N ALA A 54 -7.44 -38.26 -13.33
CA ALA A 54 -6.61 -38.41 -12.14
C ALA A 54 -6.93 -37.34 -11.08
N LEU A 55 -7.11 -36.08 -11.49
CA LEU A 55 -7.49 -34.99 -10.58
C LEU A 55 -8.91 -35.17 -10.03
N TYR A 56 -9.85 -35.68 -10.84
CA TYR A 56 -11.20 -35.99 -10.39
C TYR A 56 -11.20 -37.12 -9.35
N ALA A 57 -10.41 -38.18 -9.55
CA ALA A 57 -10.27 -39.26 -8.58
C ALA A 57 -9.72 -38.78 -7.23
N ILE A 58 -8.71 -37.88 -7.25
CA ILE A 58 -8.15 -37.26 -6.03
C ILE A 58 -9.16 -36.32 -5.35
N ALA A 59 -9.95 -35.58 -6.12
CA ALA A 59 -10.99 -34.71 -5.56
C ALA A 59 -12.11 -35.52 -4.89
N VAL A 60 -12.53 -36.63 -5.50
CA VAL A 60 -13.57 -37.52 -4.94
C VAL A 60 -13.10 -38.20 -3.66
N THR A 61 -11.86 -38.70 -3.60
CA THR A 61 -11.33 -39.30 -2.36
C THR A 61 -11.21 -38.29 -1.23
N ASN A 62 -10.79 -37.04 -1.53
CA ASN A 62 -10.75 -35.95 -0.55
C ASN A 62 -12.15 -35.48 -0.10
N LEU A 63 -13.17 -35.58 -0.96
CA LEU A 63 -14.54 -35.24 -0.57
C LEU A 63 -15.11 -36.28 0.40
N ILE A 64 -14.82 -37.57 0.17
CA ILE A 64 -15.26 -38.68 1.02
C ILE A 64 -14.57 -38.65 2.39
N THR A 65 -13.28 -38.31 2.46
CA THR A 65 -12.59 -38.17 3.75
C THR A 65 -13.05 -36.94 4.54
N ASN A 66 -13.38 -35.83 3.88
CA ASN A 66 -13.88 -34.62 4.55
C ASN A 66 -15.35 -34.73 5.00
N ALA A 67 -16.19 -35.50 4.29
CA ALA A 67 -17.56 -35.76 4.71
C ALA A 67 -17.63 -36.48 6.08
N ASN A 68 -16.63 -37.29 6.41
CA ASN A 68 -16.51 -37.95 7.71
C ASN A 68 -15.98 -37.04 8.82
N LEU A 69 -15.36 -35.89 8.50
CA LEU A 69 -14.90 -34.92 9.50
C LEU A 69 -15.98 -33.90 9.90
N MET A 70 -16.99 -33.68 9.06
CA MET A 70 -18.06 -32.68 9.29
C MET A 70 -19.17 -33.17 10.23
N ALA A 71 -19.17 -34.44 10.63
CA ALA A 71 -20.14 -34.99 11.58
C ALA A 71 -19.77 -34.75 13.07
N ALA A 72 -18.68 -34.03 13.37
CA ALA A 72 -18.12 -33.98 14.72
C ALA A 72 -17.76 -32.58 15.27
N TYR A 73 -18.30 -31.47 14.75
CA TYR A 73 -18.02 -30.15 15.35
C TYR A 73 -19.24 -29.24 15.46
N PRO A 74 -19.65 -28.83 16.68
CA PRO A 74 -20.64 -27.78 16.86
C PRO A 74 -20.01 -26.43 16.50
N ILE A 75 -20.72 -25.71 15.64
CA ILE A 75 -20.44 -24.32 15.27
C ILE A 75 -20.78 -23.46 16.50
N ILE A 76 -19.77 -22.78 17.08
CA ILE A 76 -19.77 -21.57 17.92
C ILE A 76 -18.55 -21.67 18.86
N SER A 77 -17.47 -20.91 18.58
CA SER A 77 -16.41 -20.43 19.52
C SER A 77 -14.93 -20.45 19.02
N GLN A 78 -14.63 -20.17 17.74
CA GLN A 78 -13.22 -20.01 17.32
C GLN A 78 -12.95 -18.62 16.72
N ILE A 79 -12.80 -17.64 17.61
CA ILE A 79 -11.67 -16.71 17.43
C ILE A 79 -10.45 -17.53 17.87
N PRO A 80 -9.41 -17.70 17.03
CA PRO A 80 -8.21 -18.43 17.42
C PRO A 80 -7.61 -17.81 18.69
N GLN A 81 -7.49 -18.57 19.79
CA GLN A 81 -6.95 -18.06 21.07
C GLN A 81 -5.47 -17.65 20.99
N ASP A 82 -4.79 -18.00 19.91
CA ASP A 82 -3.48 -17.50 19.49
C ASP A 82 -3.48 -16.01 19.11
N MET A 83 -4.64 -15.35 19.00
CA MET A 83 -4.71 -13.89 18.86
C MET A 83 -4.70 -13.11 20.19
N VAL A 84 -4.85 -13.77 21.34
CA VAL A 84 -4.81 -13.14 22.69
C VAL A 84 -3.54 -13.52 23.45
N ALA A 85 -2.84 -14.59 23.06
CA ALA A 85 -1.55 -14.94 23.62
C ALA A 85 -0.45 -14.03 23.07
N GLY A 86 -0.27 -12.89 23.73
CA GLY A 86 0.95 -12.09 23.63
C GLY A 86 2.18 -12.99 23.69
N THR A 87 3.11 -12.74 22.78
CA THR A 87 4.38 -13.43 22.64
C THR A 87 5.23 -13.32 23.91
N GLY A 88 5.00 -14.20 24.88
CA GLY A 88 6.01 -14.64 25.83
C GLY A 88 6.88 -15.68 25.14
N GLY A 89 7.94 -15.24 24.45
CA GLY A 89 8.71 -16.13 23.58
C GLY A 89 10.12 -15.65 23.29
N GLN A 90 11.02 -15.96 24.23
CA GLN A 90 12.43 -16.32 24.02
C GLN A 90 13.42 -15.24 23.51
N ASN A 91 14.25 -14.80 24.46
CA ASN A 91 15.61 -14.30 24.25
C ASN A 91 16.41 -15.26 23.34
N LYS A 92 16.52 -14.94 22.05
CA LYS A 92 17.64 -15.40 21.22
C LYS A 92 18.80 -14.42 21.41
N LYS A 93 19.74 -14.78 22.29
CA LYS A 93 21.10 -14.23 22.26
C LYS A 93 21.77 -14.72 20.99
N GLY A 94 22.23 -13.80 20.14
CA GLY A 94 23.18 -14.13 19.08
C GLY A 94 22.76 -13.74 17.67
N GLU A 95 22.19 -12.55 17.47
CA GLU A 95 22.34 -11.86 16.19
C GLU A 95 23.12 -10.58 16.43
N ASN A 96 24.16 -10.37 15.61
CA ASN A 96 24.97 -9.15 15.63
C ASN A 96 24.02 -7.95 15.54
N PRO A 97 24.17 -6.92 16.40
CA PRO A 97 23.36 -5.72 16.28
C PRO A 97 23.61 -5.14 14.90
N VAL A 98 22.61 -5.25 14.02
CA VAL A 98 22.45 -4.31 12.92
C VAL A 98 22.62 -2.95 13.57
N LYS A 99 23.73 -2.28 13.23
CA LYS A 99 24.09 -0.95 13.76
C LYS A 99 22.80 -0.17 13.86
N SER A 100 22.41 0.13 15.11
CA SER A 100 21.13 0.76 15.38
C SER A 100 21.00 1.94 14.43
N GLN A 101 19.98 1.89 13.57
CA GLN A 101 19.48 3.10 12.96
C GLN A 101 19.28 4.03 14.15
N LYS A 102 20.13 5.06 14.25
CA LYS A 102 19.95 6.14 15.19
C LYS A 102 18.46 6.45 15.10
N SER A 103 17.75 6.24 16.21
CA SER A 103 16.35 6.66 16.37
C SER A 103 16.21 7.94 15.58
N PHE A 104 15.27 8.00 14.63
CA PHE A 104 15.08 9.15 13.75
C PHE A 104 14.68 10.34 14.64
N THR A 105 15.67 10.89 15.32
CA THR A 105 15.62 11.90 16.34
C THR A 105 15.31 13.19 15.62
N LYS A 106 14.85 14.18 16.38
CA LYS A 106 14.55 15.55 15.93
C LYS A 106 15.54 16.16 14.90
N GLU A 107 16.76 15.64 14.78
CA GLU A 107 17.84 16.11 13.90
C GLU A 107 17.53 16.17 12.40
N ASN A 108 16.61 15.36 11.86
CA ASN A 108 16.30 15.40 10.42
C ASN A 108 15.01 16.17 10.06
N ARG A 109 14.30 16.73 11.04
CA ARG A 109 13.12 17.57 10.74
C ARG A 109 13.58 18.98 10.42
N THR A 110 13.22 19.49 9.25
CA THR A 110 13.44 20.91 8.98
C THR A 110 12.54 21.73 9.92
N SER A 111 12.92 22.99 10.16
CA SER A 111 12.02 23.93 10.87
C SER A 111 10.65 24.02 10.18
N ASP A 112 10.65 23.91 8.86
CA ASP A 112 9.44 23.97 8.04
C ASP A 112 8.55 22.75 8.26
N ASP A 113 9.12 21.55 8.39
CA ASP A 113 8.36 20.34 8.74
C ASP A 113 7.72 20.47 10.12
N VAL A 114 8.46 20.97 11.11
CA VAL A 114 7.92 21.17 12.47
C VAL A 114 6.77 22.17 12.46
N VAL A 115 6.90 23.28 11.73
CA VAL A 115 5.85 24.30 11.61
C VAL A 115 4.66 23.77 10.84
N SER A 116 4.88 23.06 9.72
CA SER A 116 3.83 22.49 8.89
C SER A 116 3.06 21.42 9.63
N CYS A 117 3.73 20.48 10.30
CA CYS A 117 3.11 19.44 11.12
C CYS A 117 2.18 20.03 12.19
N LYS A 118 2.61 21.08 12.89
CA LYS A 118 1.79 21.73 13.92
C LYS A 118 0.53 22.42 13.38
N LYS A 119 0.55 22.87 12.13
CA LYS A 119 -0.55 23.65 11.53
C LYS A 119 -1.49 22.83 10.66
N LYS A 120 -0.93 21.88 9.91
CA LYS A 120 -1.59 21.16 8.82
C LYS A 120 -1.63 19.66 9.03
N HIS A 121 -0.95 19.13 10.06
CA HIS A 121 -0.81 17.69 10.28
C HIS A 121 -0.08 16.94 9.13
N VAL A 122 0.58 17.71 8.25
CA VAL A 122 1.32 17.22 7.09
C VAL A 122 2.65 17.96 7.02
N ALA A 123 3.74 17.26 6.75
CA ALA A 123 5.10 17.78 6.59
C ALA A 123 5.18 18.69 5.34
N ALA A 124 6.27 19.47 5.21
CA ALA A 124 6.43 20.32 4.03
C ALA A 124 6.55 19.50 2.72
N THR A 125 6.93 18.23 2.85
CA THR A 125 7.06 17.24 1.77
C THR A 125 5.75 16.52 1.42
N GLY A 126 4.66 16.75 2.15
CA GLY A 126 3.35 16.13 1.90
C GLY A 126 3.04 14.87 2.72
N GLY A 127 3.99 14.37 3.53
CA GLY A 127 3.77 13.20 4.39
C GLY A 127 3.05 13.51 5.71
N PHE A 128 2.24 12.57 6.22
CA PHE A 128 1.56 12.75 7.51
C PHE A 128 2.53 12.85 8.68
N CYS A 129 2.16 13.64 9.68
CA CYS A 129 2.96 13.86 10.88
C CYS A 129 2.55 12.90 12.01
N LEU A 130 2.91 11.62 11.88
CA LEU A 130 2.49 10.58 12.80
C LEU A 130 3.14 10.71 14.19
N ASP A 131 2.40 10.35 15.22
CA ASP A 131 2.85 10.25 16.61
C ASP A 131 2.72 8.80 17.11
N GLU A 132 3.64 8.33 17.94
CA GLU A 132 3.55 6.97 18.49
C GLU A 132 2.35 6.77 19.42
N ASN A 133 1.76 7.85 19.96
CA ASN A 133 0.54 7.81 20.76
C ASN A 133 -0.72 8.06 19.91
N SER A 134 -0.56 8.50 18.66
CA SER A 134 -1.65 8.60 17.71
C SER A 134 -1.13 8.49 16.28
N VAL A 135 -1.28 7.29 15.71
CA VAL A 135 -0.91 7.01 14.33
C VAL A 135 -2.08 7.24 13.36
N PHE A 136 -3.29 7.47 13.89
CA PHE A 136 -4.45 7.81 13.08
C PHE A 136 -4.49 9.31 12.84
N ASP A 137 -4.28 9.70 11.59
CA ASP A 137 -4.33 11.09 11.17
C ASP A 137 -4.86 11.18 9.75
N GLY A 138 -5.69 12.19 9.46
CA GLY A 138 -6.25 12.40 8.13
C GLY A 138 -6.91 11.17 7.48
N TYR A 139 -7.49 10.27 8.28
CA TYR A 139 -8.05 8.99 7.80
C TYR A 139 -7.07 8.03 7.13
N ASN A 140 -5.76 8.16 7.38
CA ASN A 140 -4.69 7.31 6.84
C ASN A 140 -4.81 5.80 7.17
N TYR A 141 -5.72 5.44 8.08
CA TYR A 141 -6.02 4.07 8.47
C TYR A 141 -7.13 3.43 7.63
N VAL A 142 -7.89 4.24 6.87
CA VAL A 142 -8.98 3.77 6.01
C VAL A 142 -8.41 3.07 4.78
N TRP A 143 -8.94 1.90 4.49
CA TRP A 143 -8.60 1.14 3.29
C TRP A 143 -9.78 0.24 2.90
N ASP A 144 -9.82 -0.21 1.65
CA ASP A 144 -10.89 -1.07 1.15
C ASP A 144 -10.34 -2.42 0.66
N GLY A 145 -10.83 -3.51 1.25
CA GLY A 145 -10.41 -4.87 0.93
C GLY A 145 -10.88 -5.34 -0.45
N MET A 146 -12.04 -4.89 -0.92
CA MET A 146 -12.52 -5.20 -2.28
C MET A 146 -11.63 -4.52 -3.33
N LEU A 147 -11.16 -3.30 -3.05
CA LEU A 147 -10.14 -2.65 -3.88
C LEU A 147 -8.84 -3.46 -3.86
N CYS A 148 -8.39 -3.95 -2.70
CA CYS A 148 -7.22 -4.84 -2.65
C CYS A 148 -7.40 -6.09 -3.54
N ALA A 149 -8.53 -6.79 -3.44
CA ALA A 149 -8.82 -7.95 -4.28
C ALA A 149 -8.85 -7.61 -5.78
N GLY A 150 -9.42 -6.45 -6.14
CA GLY A 150 -9.41 -5.93 -7.50
C GLY A 150 -8.01 -5.66 -8.02
N LEU A 151 -7.16 -5.06 -7.19
CA LEU A 151 -5.75 -4.80 -7.51
C LEU A 151 -4.94 -6.10 -7.65
N GLU A 152 -5.12 -7.10 -6.78
CA GLU A 152 -4.46 -8.40 -6.92
C GLU A 152 -4.80 -9.07 -8.26
N LYS A 153 -6.08 -9.02 -8.63
CA LYS A 153 -6.55 -9.55 -9.92
C LYS A 153 -5.96 -8.79 -11.10
N LEU A 154 -5.86 -7.46 -10.99
CA LEU A 154 -5.29 -6.60 -12.03
C LEU A 154 -3.79 -6.85 -12.20
N PHE A 155 -3.05 -6.91 -11.08
CA PHE A 155 -1.60 -7.07 -11.10
C PHE A 155 -1.19 -8.46 -11.59
N GLY A 156 -1.99 -9.46 -11.24
CA GLY A 156 -1.78 -10.84 -11.65
C GLY A 156 -0.75 -11.59 -10.79
N PRO A 157 -0.64 -12.90 -11.00
CA PRO A 157 0.28 -13.75 -10.23
C PRO A 157 1.73 -13.36 -10.48
N ASN A 158 2.54 -13.50 -9.42
CA ASN A 158 3.98 -13.25 -9.43
C ASN A 158 4.42 -11.78 -9.65
N ALA A 159 3.49 -10.83 -9.65
CA ALA A 159 3.80 -9.42 -9.79
C ALA A 159 4.66 -8.91 -8.62
N THR A 160 5.59 -8.02 -8.93
CA THR A 160 6.32 -7.18 -7.97
C THR A 160 5.70 -5.78 -7.94
N VAL A 161 5.38 -5.28 -6.75
CA VAL A 161 4.62 -4.03 -6.58
C VAL A 161 5.40 -3.06 -5.70
N ALA A 162 5.51 -1.80 -6.16
CA ALA A 162 5.84 -0.67 -5.29
C ALA A 162 4.58 0.13 -4.99
N ASP A 163 4.45 0.54 -3.74
CA ASP A 163 3.31 1.30 -3.23
C ASP A 163 3.83 2.61 -2.66
N ILE A 164 3.64 3.71 -3.41
CA ILE A 164 4.12 5.05 -3.06
C ILE A 164 2.98 5.81 -2.38
N GLY A 165 3.22 6.21 -1.13
CA GLY A 165 2.20 6.67 -0.19
C GLY A 165 1.45 5.51 0.45
N ALA A 166 2.19 4.51 0.91
CA ALA A 166 1.64 3.29 1.50
C ALA A 166 0.86 3.52 2.82
N GLY A 167 0.93 4.72 3.40
CA GLY A 167 0.29 5.08 4.66
C GLY A 167 0.73 4.15 5.78
N LEU A 168 -0.22 3.48 6.42
CA LEU A 168 0.02 2.49 7.48
C LEU A 168 0.25 1.06 6.95
N GLY A 169 0.37 0.88 5.62
CA GLY A 169 0.75 -0.38 4.98
C GLY A 169 -0.39 -1.39 4.82
N SER A 170 -1.65 -0.94 4.85
CA SER A 170 -2.83 -1.82 4.79
C SER A 170 -2.85 -2.67 3.51
N TYR A 171 -2.55 -2.09 2.34
CA TYR A 171 -2.47 -2.85 1.08
C TYR A 171 -1.29 -3.82 1.07
N GLY A 172 -0.13 -3.44 1.61
CA GLY A 172 1.01 -4.36 1.78
C GLY A 172 0.68 -5.57 2.65
N ARG A 173 -0.01 -5.34 3.78
CA ARG A 173 -0.52 -6.44 4.63
C ARG A 173 -1.49 -7.33 3.87
N CYS A 174 -2.41 -6.74 3.12
CA CYS A 174 -3.34 -7.49 2.28
C CYS A 174 -2.60 -8.38 1.28
N PHE A 175 -1.76 -7.79 0.41
CA PHE A 175 -1.04 -8.50 -0.65
C PHE A 175 -0.13 -9.61 -0.13
N LEU A 176 0.53 -9.39 1.02
CA LEU A 176 1.47 -10.34 1.61
C LEU A 176 0.83 -11.28 2.65
N ARG A 177 -0.50 -11.20 2.83
CA ARG A 177 -1.27 -11.96 3.83
C ARG A 177 -0.70 -11.84 5.25
N ILE A 178 -0.22 -10.64 5.61
CA ILE A 178 0.37 -10.36 6.93
C ILE A 178 -0.75 -9.93 7.88
N TRP A 179 -1.22 -10.90 8.68
CA TRP A 179 -2.29 -10.69 9.66
C TRP A 179 -1.84 -9.88 10.87
N LYS A 180 -0.58 -10.01 11.29
CA LYS A 180 -0.04 -9.23 12.42
C LYS A 180 -0.07 -7.73 12.11
N ASN A 181 -0.21 -6.92 13.16
CA ASN A 181 -0.02 -5.49 13.04
C ASN A 181 1.44 -5.20 12.66
N VAL A 182 1.64 -4.31 11.70
CA VAL A 182 2.96 -3.85 11.26
C VAL A 182 3.31 -2.48 11.84
N ILE A 183 2.33 -1.75 12.37
CA ILE A 183 2.51 -0.42 12.95
C ILE A 183 2.52 -0.50 14.48
N HIS A 184 3.61 -0.03 15.07
CA HIS A 184 3.77 0.14 16.50
C HIS A 184 3.15 1.47 16.94
N THR A 185 2.12 1.40 17.78
CA THR A 185 1.49 2.53 18.47
C THR A 185 1.38 2.19 19.96
N LYS A 186 1.54 3.18 20.83
CA LYS A 186 1.29 3.09 22.27
C LYS A 186 -0.20 3.16 22.59
N ASN A 187 -1.02 3.55 21.62
CA ASN A 187 -2.45 3.64 21.76
C ASN A 187 -3.10 2.28 21.47
N ASN A 188 -3.48 1.58 22.53
CA ASN A 188 -4.11 0.26 22.44
C ASN A 188 -5.41 0.28 21.62
N TYR A 189 -6.16 1.39 21.62
CA TYR A 189 -7.38 1.52 20.83
C TYR A 189 -7.06 1.53 19.33
N GLU A 190 -6.08 2.30 18.89
CA GLU A 190 -5.65 2.33 17.48
C GLU A 190 -5.10 0.98 17.04
N MET A 191 -4.30 0.33 17.90
CA MET A 191 -3.78 -1.02 17.63
C MET A 191 -4.92 -2.04 17.41
N ILE A 192 -5.92 -2.05 18.28
CA ILE A 192 -7.09 -2.94 18.16
C ILE A 192 -7.86 -2.63 16.87
N ASN A 193 -8.07 -1.35 16.55
CA ASN A 193 -8.76 -0.95 15.33
C ASN A 193 -8.01 -1.37 14.06
N LEU A 194 -6.68 -1.23 14.01
CA LEU A 194 -5.86 -1.68 12.87
C LEU A 194 -5.97 -3.19 12.61
N LEU A 195 -6.13 -3.99 13.67
CA LEU A 195 -6.35 -5.43 13.55
C LEU A 195 -7.80 -5.74 13.12
N ALA A 196 -8.78 -5.14 13.78
CA ALA A 196 -10.20 -5.36 13.50
C ALA A 196 -10.60 -4.92 12.09
N MET A 197 -10.11 -3.76 11.64
CA MET A 197 -10.31 -3.27 10.27
C MET A 197 -9.66 -4.19 9.25
N TYR A 198 -8.44 -4.69 9.54
CA TYR A 198 -7.78 -5.62 8.64
C TYR A 198 -8.62 -6.90 8.44
N GLU A 199 -9.07 -7.51 9.53
CA GLU A 199 -9.90 -8.72 9.47
C GLU A 199 -11.22 -8.47 8.74
N THR A 200 -11.89 -7.36 9.05
CA THR A 200 -13.18 -6.98 8.46
C THR A 200 -13.07 -6.83 6.95
N GLU A 201 -12.10 -6.05 6.46
CA GLU A 201 -11.91 -5.80 5.03
C GLU A 201 -11.41 -7.05 4.29
N MET A 202 -10.52 -7.85 4.88
CA MET A 202 -10.08 -9.13 4.31
C MET A 202 -11.23 -10.14 4.19
N LYS A 203 -12.14 -10.18 5.18
CA LYS A 203 -13.34 -11.03 5.16
C LYS A 203 -14.33 -10.56 4.11
N LYS A 204 -14.62 -9.26 4.04
CA LYS A 204 -15.46 -8.62 3.02
C LYS A 204 -14.96 -8.97 1.60
N ALA A 205 -13.64 -8.94 1.41
CA ALA A 205 -12.97 -9.29 0.15
C ALA A 205 -12.85 -10.79 -0.14
N LYS A 206 -13.21 -11.66 0.81
CA LYS A 206 -13.03 -13.13 0.75
C LYS A 206 -11.57 -13.54 0.53
N LEU A 207 -10.62 -12.77 1.06
CA LEU A 207 -9.17 -13.00 0.90
C LEU A 207 -8.54 -13.82 2.04
N LEU A 208 -9.21 -13.95 3.19
CA LEU A 208 -8.67 -14.68 4.36
C LEU A 208 -8.28 -16.14 4.05
N ALA A 209 -9.04 -16.80 3.18
CA ALA A 209 -8.80 -18.19 2.79
C ALA A 209 -7.98 -18.31 1.49
N GLN A 210 -7.62 -17.20 0.86
CA GLN A 210 -6.95 -17.19 -0.43
C GLN A 210 -5.42 -17.12 -0.24
N PRO A 211 -4.64 -17.88 -1.02
CA PRO A 211 -3.20 -17.75 -0.99
C PRO A 211 -2.77 -16.34 -1.44
N GLN A 212 -1.57 -15.95 -1.03
CA GLN A 212 -0.89 -14.78 -1.59
C GLN A 212 -0.65 -14.98 -3.09
N VAL A 213 -0.94 -13.95 -3.90
CA VAL A 213 -0.78 -13.97 -5.36
C VAL A 213 0.38 -13.08 -5.83
N ILE A 214 0.57 -11.94 -5.16
CA ILE A 214 1.65 -10.99 -5.42
C ILE A 214 2.97 -11.59 -4.93
N LYS A 215 4.02 -11.53 -5.74
CA LYS A 215 5.34 -12.08 -5.38
C LYS A 215 6.01 -11.30 -4.27
N SER A 216 6.02 -9.97 -4.41
CA SER A 216 6.63 -9.08 -3.44
C SER A 216 6.01 -7.70 -3.50
N TRP A 217 5.99 -7.02 -2.35
CA TRP A 217 5.52 -5.66 -2.20
C TRP A 217 6.57 -4.84 -1.45
N LYS A 218 6.73 -3.57 -1.83
CA LYS A 218 7.56 -2.58 -1.13
C LYS A 218 6.77 -1.29 -0.94
N GLY A 219 6.52 -0.93 0.32
CA GLY A 219 5.83 0.29 0.69
C GLY A 219 6.79 1.43 0.97
N TYR A 220 6.41 2.62 0.50
CA TYR A 220 7.11 3.87 0.71
C TYR A 220 6.11 4.93 1.17
N ASP A 221 6.45 5.70 2.20
CA ASP A 221 5.57 6.76 2.71
C ASP A 221 6.35 8.02 3.12
N GLY A 222 5.69 9.18 3.03
CA GLY A 222 6.27 10.47 3.36
C GLY A 222 6.34 10.78 4.86
N ALA A 223 5.70 9.97 5.71
CA ALA A 223 5.74 10.19 7.16
C ALA A 223 7.17 9.94 7.71
N LEU A 224 7.76 10.97 8.32
CA LEU A 224 9.18 10.99 8.70
C LEU A 224 9.61 9.87 9.66
N ASN A 225 8.70 9.34 10.47
CA ASN A 225 8.95 8.27 11.43
C ASN A 225 8.36 6.91 11.00
N ILE A 226 7.86 6.78 9.77
CA ILE A 226 7.16 5.57 9.32
C ILE A 226 8.03 4.32 9.38
N GLU A 227 9.33 4.43 9.10
CA GLU A 227 10.26 3.28 9.20
C GLU A 227 10.36 2.76 10.62
N THR A 228 10.43 3.66 11.61
CA THR A 228 10.49 3.29 13.02
C THR A 228 9.15 2.72 13.48
N LEU A 229 8.04 3.39 13.14
CA LEU A 229 6.70 2.94 13.50
C LEU A 229 6.37 1.59 12.87
N SER A 230 6.86 1.32 11.66
CA SER A 230 6.56 0.09 10.93
C SER A 230 7.60 -1.03 11.12
N ASN A 231 8.61 -0.81 11.96
CA ASN A 231 9.79 -1.68 12.10
C ASN A 231 10.41 -2.07 10.73
N GLY A 232 10.52 -1.09 9.84
CA GLY A 232 11.08 -1.23 8.50
C GLY A 232 10.17 -1.90 7.46
N PHE A 233 8.91 -2.22 7.80
CA PHE A 233 7.94 -2.75 6.83
C PHE A 233 7.63 -1.74 5.73
N ILE A 234 7.60 -0.45 6.07
CA ILE A 234 7.40 0.68 5.16
C ILE A 234 8.63 1.57 5.25
N LYS A 235 9.13 2.00 4.09
CA LYS A 235 10.30 2.89 3.99
C LYS A 235 9.90 4.35 3.91
N TYR A 236 10.74 5.23 4.43
CA TYR A 236 10.54 6.67 4.26
C TYR A 236 10.91 7.05 2.82
N LEU A 237 10.09 7.89 2.19
CA LEU A 237 10.35 8.40 0.85
C LEU A 237 9.82 9.83 0.70
N ASP A 238 10.72 10.76 0.41
CA ASP A 238 10.38 12.15 0.10
C ASP A 238 10.01 12.30 -1.38
N VAL A 239 8.73 12.17 -1.70
CA VAL A 239 8.24 12.25 -3.10
C VAL A 239 8.34 13.64 -3.72
N SER A 240 8.67 14.68 -2.95
CA SER A 240 8.95 16.02 -3.48
C SER A 240 10.31 16.13 -4.19
N LYS A 241 11.17 15.11 -4.01
CA LYS A 241 12.50 15.02 -4.62
C LYS A 241 12.53 13.91 -5.66
N LYS A 242 13.48 13.99 -6.60
CA LYS A 242 13.73 12.89 -7.53
C LYS A 242 14.24 11.68 -6.74
N GLN A 243 13.57 10.55 -6.92
CA GLN A 243 13.90 9.31 -6.25
C GLN A 243 14.57 8.32 -7.21
N ASP A 244 15.44 7.51 -6.64
CA ASP A 244 15.99 6.31 -7.26
C ASP A 244 15.91 5.17 -6.23
N LEU A 245 14.98 4.25 -6.46
CA LEU A 245 14.77 3.11 -5.57
C LEU A 245 15.79 1.98 -5.81
N GLY A 246 16.66 2.10 -6.83
CA GLY A 246 17.64 1.08 -7.22
C GLY A 246 17.02 -0.13 -7.93
N GLU A 247 15.72 -0.12 -8.20
CA GLU A 247 15.00 -1.20 -8.88
C GLU A 247 13.73 -0.69 -9.59
N ARG A 248 13.18 -1.54 -10.47
CA ARG A 248 11.89 -1.34 -11.13
C ARG A 248 10.95 -2.49 -10.79
N PHE A 249 9.66 -2.21 -10.87
CA PHE A 249 8.58 -3.09 -10.47
C PHE A 249 7.68 -3.39 -11.67
N ASP A 250 6.97 -4.52 -11.61
CA ASP A 250 5.93 -4.81 -12.59
C ASP A 250 4.81 -3.77 -12.49
N TRP A 251 4.49 -3.35 -11.25
CA TRP A 251 3.51 -2.32 -10.95
C TRP A 251 4.04 -1.30 -9.95
N VAL A 252 3.73 -0.03 -10.18
CA VAL A 252 3.84 1.04 -9.19
C VAL A 252 2.43 1.58 -8.97
N MET A 253 1.98 1.58 -7.72
CA MET A 253 0.69 2.11 -7.31
C MET A 253 0.86 3.29 -6.36
N SER A 254 -0.16 4.13 -6.32
CA SER A 254 -0.30 5.24 -5.39
C SER A 254 -1.78 5.59 -5.30
N VAL A 255 -2.31 5.72 -4.09
CA VAL A 255 -3.74 5.90 -3.81
C VAL A 255 -3.89 7.11 -2.88
N GLU A 256 -4.68 8.11 -3.29
CA GLU A 256 -4.96 9.32 -2.48
C GLU A 256 -3.69 10.06 -2.01
N VAL A 257 -2.66 10.14 -2.87
CA VAL A 257 -1.40 10.88 -2.56
C VAL A 257 -1.34 12.20 -3.30
N GLY A 258 -1.81 12.22 -4.55
CA GLY A 258 -1.63 13.35 -5.46
C GLY A 258 -2.23 14.65 -4.93
N GLU A 259 -3.36 14.59 -4.24
CA GLU A 259 -4.04 15.76 -3.65
C GLU A 259 -3.29 16.38 -2.47
N HIS A 260 -2.31 15.67 -1.90
CA HIS A 260 -1.50 16.16 -0.78
C HIS A 260 -0.15 16.74 -1.24
N ILE A 261 0.23 16.53 -2.51
CA ILE A 261 1.48 17.02 -3.06
C ILE A 261 1.33 18.51 -3.43
N PRO A 262 2.18 19.41 -2.93
CA PRO A 262 2.21 20.79 -3.39
C PRO A 262 2.41 20.87 -4.91
N HIS A 263 1.76 21.84 -5.55
CA HIS A 263 1.72 21.96 -7.01
C HIS A 263 3.12 22.00 -7.66
N GLU A 264 4.10 22.63 -7.00
CA GLU A 264 5.49 22.69 -7.46
C GLU A 264 6.19 21.31 -7.53
N TYR A 265 5.68 20.31 -6.82
CA TYR A 265 6.26 18.97 -6.73
C TYR A 265 5.47 17.89 -7.49
N GLU A 266 4.27 18.19 -8.00
CA GLU A 266 3.42 17.22 -8.73
C GLU A 266 4.17 16.52 -9.87
N ASN A 267 4.90 17.29 -10.69
CA ASN A 267 5.65 16.73 -11.82
C ASN A 267 6.83 15.86 -11.37
N ILE A 268 7.43 16.13 -10.21
CA ILE A 268 8.49 15.28 -9.65
C ILE A 268 7.88 13.98 -9.12
N PHE A 269 6.75 14.07 -8.40
CA PHE A 269 6.02 12.92 -7.92
C PHE A 269 5.61 11.98 -9.07
N LEU A 270 5.01 12.50 -10.15
CA LEU A 270 4.64 11.69 -11.32
C LEU A 270 5.86 11.04 -11.99
N GLN A 271 7.00 11.73 -12.05
CA GLN A 271 8.25 11.15 -12.57
C GLN A 271 8.75 10.01 -11.69
N ASN A 272 8.62 10.13 -10.37
CA ASN A 272 8.97 9.05 -9.44
C ASN A 272 8.10 7.80 -9.70
N LEU A 273 6.80 7.95 -9.96
CA LEU A 273 5.93 6.81 -10.30
C LEU A 273 6.38 6.13 -11.60
N VAL A 274 6.50 6.92 -12.68
CA VAL A 274 6.78 6.39 -14.03
C VAL A 274 8.16 5.73 -14.11
N ARG A 275 9.18 6.32 -13.47
CA ARG A 275 10.56 5.81 -13.48
C ARG A 275 10.66 4.38 -12.96
N HIS A 276 9.93 4.05 -11.90
CA HIS A 276 10.05 2.77 -11.20
C HIS A 276 9.08 1.72 -11.71
N ALA A 277 8.13 2.07 -12.58
CA ALA A 277 7.21 1.12 -13.21
C ALA A 277 7.88 0.35 -14.35
N CYS A 278 7.23 -0.70 -14.86
CA CYS A 278 7.56 -1.46 -16.08
C CYS A 278 8.88 -2.25 -16.07
N LYS A 279 9.04 -3.20 -15.14
CA LYS A 279 10.13 -4.18 -15.17
C LYS A 279 10.17 -5.05 -16.44
#